data_AF-A0A841Q1B8-F1
#
_entry.id   AF-A0A841Q1B8-F1
#
_cell.length_a   1.000
_cell.length_b   1.000
_cell.length_c   1.000
_cell.angle_alpha   90.00
_cell.angle_beta   90.00
_cell.angle_gamma   90.00
#
_symmetry.space_group_name_H-M   'P 1'
#
loop_
_entity.id
_entity.type
_entity.pdbx_description
1 polymer ?
#
loop_
_entity_poly.entity_id
_entity_poly.type
_entity_poly.pdbx_seq_one_letter_code
_entity_poly.pdbx_strand_id
1 'polypeptide(L)'
;MNYHLYISYAQDDRNGALSWALTTYEGVKDNGIYIAPGSKRGDASRACYVGLTRALRRAAKQPGVVQLTVFMDRAVIDAVGFGLAGVEKPAHPELHEQAMRKFNRFDLYKLAAMSSDDDLQPVEVAVTDDAADELERLRTITGRIKLGYWQIAKPNKILR
;
A
#
# COMPACT_ATOMS: atom_id res chain seq x y z
N MET A 1 7.87 -12.68 -16.06
CA MET A 1 8.23 -11.25 -16.18
C MET A 1 8.40 -10.67 -14.78
N ASN A 2 9.33 -9.72 -14.61
CA ASN A 2 9.64 -9.12 -13.32
C ASN A 2 8.78 -7.88 -13.12
N TYR A 3 8.09 -7.83 -11.98
CA TYR A 3 7.24 -6.72 -11.59
C TYR A 3 7.77 -6.08 -10.31
N HIS A 4 7.61 -4.77 -10.22
CA HIS A 4 7.95 -3.98 -9.04
C HIS A 4 6.67 -3.34 -8.50
N LEU A 5 6.37 -3.60 -7.23
CA LEU A 5 5.23 -3.02 -6.53
C LEU A 5 5.74 -2.05 -5.48
N TYR A 6 5.49 -0.77 -5.71
CA TYR A 6 5.84 0.31 -4.81
C TYR A 6 4.65 0.63 -3.92
N ILE A 7 4.85 0.75 -2.62
CA ILE A 7 3.79 1.04 -1.64
C ILE A 7 4.28 2.07 -0.63
N SER A 8 3.49 3.12 -0.44
CA SER A 8 3.71 4.13 0.59
C SER A 8 2.47 4.33 1.44
N TYR A 9 2.67 4.66 2.72
CA TYR A 9 1.60 4.98 3.64
C TYR A 9 1.84 6.32 4.34
N ALA A 10 0.90 7.25 4.17
CA ALA A 10 0.87 8.50 4.89
C ALA A 10 -0.30 8.51 5.88
N GLN A 11 -0.18 9.27 6.97
CA GLN A 11 -1.28 9.48 7.91
C GLN A 11 -1.31 10.92 8.45
N ASP A 12 -2.52 11.45 8.63
CA ASP A 12 -2.78 12.74 9.29
C ASP A 12 -3.70 12.56 10.49
N ASP A 13 -4.09 13.65 11.17
CA ASP A 13 -4.89 13.59 12.39
C ASP A 13 -6.20 12.78 12.31
N ARG A 14 -6.74 12.57 11.10
CA ARG A 14 -8.07 12.01 10.90
C ARG A 14 -8.10 10.78 9.98
N ASN A 15 -7.10 10.59 9.11
CA ASN A 15 -7.12 9.60 8.05
C ASN A 15 -5.71 9.04 7.79
N GLY A 16 -5.67 7.83 7.23
CA GLY A 16 -4.50 7.26 6.56
C GLY A 16 -4.76 7.11 5.06
N ALA A 17 -3.71 7.20 4.25
CA ALA A 17 -3.74 6.96 2.82
C ALA A 17 -2.59 6.01 2.45
N LEU A 18 -2.93 4.89 1.82
CA LEU A 18 -1.98 3.95 1.25
C LEU A 18 -2.02 4.08 -0.27
N SER A 19 -0.93 4.56 -0.85
CA SER A 19 -0.73 4.61 -2.29
C SER A 19 0.10 3.42 -2.74
N TRP A 20 -0.14 2.94 -3.96
CA TRP A 20 0.66 1.90 -4.56
C TRP A 20 0.72 2.02 -6.09
N ALA A 21 1.83 1.60 -6.66
CA ALA A 21 2.01 1.49 -8.10
C ALA A 21 2.72 0.18 -8.45
N LEU A 22 2.22 -0.51 -9.47
CA LEU A 22 2.80 -1.70 -10.03
C LEU A 22 3.42 -1.37 -11.38
N THR A 23 4.70 -1.67 -11.55
CA THR A 23 5.46 -1.31 -12.74
C THR A 23 6.24 -2.51 -13.30
N THR A 24 6.61 -2.37 -14.57
CA THR A 24 7.65 -3.17 -15.23
C THR A 24 8.62 -2.21 -15.93
N TYR A 25 9.62 -2.74 -16.65
CA TYR A 25 10.51 -1.93 -17.50
C TYR A 25 9.75 -1.11 -18.56
N GLU A 26 8.52 -1.50 -18.91
CA GLU A 26 7.68 -0.81 -19.90
C GLU A 26 6.85 0.32 -19.28
N GLY A 27 6.93 0.52 -17.96
CA GLY A 27 6.21 1.56 -17.23
C GLY A 27 5.14 1.03 -16.28
N VAL A 28 4.24 1.92 -15.87
CA VAL A 28 3.18 1.65 -14.88
C VAL A 28 2.08 0.78 -15.51
N LYS A 29 1.80 -0.36 -14.87
CA LYS A 29 0.77 -1.31 -15.31
C LYS A 29 -0.54 -1.14 -14.54
N ASP A 30 -0.46 -0.71 -13.28
CA ASP A 30 -1.61 -0.46 -12.43
C ASP A 30 -1.20 0.41 -11.25
N ASN A 31 -2.13 1.18 -10.69
CA ASN A 31 -1.89 1.97 -9.48
C ASN A 31 -3.20 2.21 -8.72
N GLY A 32 -3.08 2.74 -7.51
CA GLY A 32 -4.25 3.20 -6.79
C GLY A 32 -3.94 3.69 -5.38
N ILE A 33 -4.96 4.30 -4.79
CA ILE A 33 -4.89 4.85 -3.44
C ILE A 33 -6.07 4.31 -2.63
N TYR A 34 -5.78 3.80 -1.43
CA TYR A 34 -6.77 3.33 -0.47
C TYR A 34 -6.77 4.21 0.79
N ILE A 35 -7.95 4.45 1.34
CA ILE A 35 -8.13 5.37 2.48
C ILE A 35 -8.53 4.61 3.73
N ALA A 36 -7.86 4.87 4.85
CA ALA A 36 -8.22 4.41 6.19
C ALA A 36 -8.86 5.58 6.99
N PRO A 37 -10.19 5.74 7.00
CA PRO A 37 -10.83 6.87 7.66
C PRO A 37 -11.04 6.66 9.17
N GLY A 38 -10.96 7.75 9.94
CA GLY A 38 -11.45 7.84 11.33
C GLY A 38 -10.67 7.00 12.34
N SER A 39 -11.38 6.36 13.28
CA SER A 39 -10.81 5.58 14.40
C SER A 39 -9.95 4.38 13.99
N LYS A 40 -9.98 4.00 12.71
CA LYS A 40 -9.13 2.94 12.14
C LYS A 40 -7.72 3.40 11.77
N ARG A 41 -7.44 4.71 11.83
CA ARG A 41 -6.10 5.29 11.67
C ARG A 41 -5.13 4.87 12.77
N GLY A 42 -5.63 4.60 13.98
CA GLY A 42 -4.80 4.18 15.13
C GLY A 42 -4.11 2.83 14.95
N ASP A 43 -4.41 2.12 13.85
CA ASP A 43 -3.85 0.81 13.53
C ASP A 43 -3.28 0.81 12.10
N ALA A 44 -2.15 1.53 11.94
CA ALA A 44 -1.42 1.59 10.68
C ALA A 44 -1.04 0.19 10.17
N SER A 45 -0.75 -0.76 11.07
CA SER A 45 -0.43 -2.15 10.73
C SER A 45 -1.61 -2.82 10.01
N ARG A 46 -2.83 -2.75 10.56
CA ARG A 46 -4.03 -3.26 9.89
C ARG A 46 -4.26 -2.60 8.54
N ALA A 47 -4.17 -1.27 8.46
CA ALA A 47 -4.36 -0.53 7.22
C ALA A 47 -3.36 -1.00 6.14
N CYS A 48 -2.09 -1.12 6.51
CA CYS A 48 -1.03 -1.59 5.63
C CYS A 48 -1.24 -3.04 5.20
N TYR A 49 -1.58 -3.97 6.09
CA TYR A 49 -1.85 -5.36 5.70
C TYR A 49 -3.03 -5.49 4.72
N VAL A 50 -4.13 -4.79 4.99
CA VAL A 50 -5.31 -4.82 4.12
C VAL A 50 -5.01 -4.17 2.77
N GLY A 51 -4.33 -3.01 2.78
CA GLY A 51 -3.92 -2.29 1.57
C GLY A 51 -2.96 -3.11 0.71
N LEU A 52 -1.90 -3.65 1.33
CA LEU A 52 -0.94 -4.56 0.69
C LEU A 52 -1.63 -5.78 0.09
N THR A 53 -2.51 -6.45 0.84
CA THR A 53 -3.24 -7.63 0.33
C THR A 53 -4.11 -7.29 -0.89
N ARG A 54 -4.68 -6.08 -0.94
CA ARG A 54 -5.44 -5.60 -2.11
C ARG A 54 -4.52 -5.26 -3.28
N ALA A 55 -3.40 -4.59 -3.04
CA ALA A 55 -2.38 -4.30 -4.05
C ALA A 55 -1.80 -5.58 -4.65
N LEU A 56 -1.43 -6.56 -3.82
CA LEU A 56 -0.97 -7.89 -4.26
C LEU A 56 -2.02 -8.63 -5.10
N ARG A 57 -3.31 -8.47 -4.76
CA ARG A 57 -4.40 -9.04 -5.57
C ARG A 57 -4.50 -8.37 -6.94
N ARG A 58 -4.21 -7.07 -7.04
CA ARG A 58 -4.15 -6.35 -8.32
C ARG A 58 -2.93 -6.79 -9.12
N ALA A 59 -1.77 -6.92 -8.47
CA ALA A 59 -0.56 -7.46 -9.08
C ALA A 59 -0.77 -8.87 -9.64
N ALA A 60 -1.33 -9.79 -8.86
CA ALA A 60 -1.57 -11.17 -9.29
C ALA A 60 -2.58 -11.32 -10.44
N LYS A 61 -3.30 -10.25 -10.82
CA LYS A 61 -4.18 -10.23 -12.00
C LYS A 61 -3.46 -9.85 -13.29
N GLN A 62 -2.23 -9.33 -13.21
CA GLN A 62 -1.48 -8.96 -14.40
C GLN A 62 -0.97 -10.22 -15.12
N PRO A 63 -0.97 -10.22 -16.47
CA PRO A 63 -0.52 -11.37 -17.23
C PRO A 63 0.98 -11.60 -17.05
N GLY A 64 1.36 -12.86 -16.80
CA GLY A 64 2.76 -13.30 -16.77
C GLY A 64 3.59 -12.81 -15.57
N VAL A 65 2.94 -12.42 -14.47
CA VAL A 65 3.63 -12.08 -13.21
C VAL A 65 4.15 -13.37 -12.59
N VAL A 66 5.46 -13.53 -12.61
CA VAL A 66 6.15 -14.69 -12.04
C VAL A 66 7.01 -14.26 -10.86
N GLN A 67 7.65 -13.08 -10.98
CA GLN A 67 8.52 -12.53 -9.95
C GLN A 67 8.03 -11.13 -9.53
N LEU A 68 7.93 -10.90 -8.22
CA LEU A 68 7.47 -9.64 -7.65
C LEU A 68 8.48 -9.09 -6.64
N THR A 69 8.96 -7.87 -6.83
CA THR A 69 9.69 -7.13 -5.78
C THR A 69 8.77 -6.07 -5.20
N VAL A 70 8.56 -6.09 -3.88
CA VAL A 70 7.75 -5.08 -3.19
C VAL A 70 8.67 -4.08 -2.50
N PHE A 71 8.64 -2.84 -2.97
CA PHE A 71 9.32 -1.71 -2.37
C PHE A 71 8.37 -1.00 -1.40
N MET A 72 8.82 -0.85 -0.16
CA MET A 72 8.04 -0.27 0.93
C MET A 72 8.74 0.97 1.45
N ASP A 73 7.98 2.05 1.66
CA ASP A 73 8.48 3.20 2.39
C ASP A 73 8.68 2.87 3.88
N ARG A 74 9.29 3.81 4.60
CA ARG A 74 9.56 3.64 6.03
C ARG A 74 8.29 3.38 6.84
N ALA A 75 7.20 4.09 6.55
CA ALA A 75 5.95 3.96 7.29
C ALA A 75 5.33 2.55 7.14
N VAL A 76 5.39 1.97 5.93
CA VAL A 76 4.93 0.60 5.67
C VAL A 76 5.87 -0.43 6.28
N ILE A 77 7.19 -0.20 6.26
CA ILE A 77 8.17 -1.08 6.90
C ILE A 77 7.92 -1.17 8.40
N ASP A 78 7.79 -0.02 9.06
CA ASP A 78 7.54 0.06 10.50
C ASP A 78 6.18 -0.58 10.87
N ALA A 79 5.18 -0.47 10.00
CA ALA A 79 3.84 -1.00 10.25
C ALA A 79 3.73 -2.52 10.02
N VAL A 80 4.36 -3.07 8.97
CA VAL A 80 4.21 -4.47 8.56
C VAL A 80 5.46 -5.14 8.01
N GLY A 81 6.48 -4.38 7.58
CA GLY A 81 7.66 -4.90 6.90
C GLY A 81 8.47 -5.89 7.72
N PHE A 82 8.75 -5.57 8.99
CA PHE A 82 9.49 -6.49 9.89
C PHE A 82 8.73 -7.80 10.15
N GLY A 83 7.40 -7.71 10.26
CA GLY A 83 6.53 -8.88 10.39
C GLY A 83 6.55 -9.75 9.13
N LEU A 84 6.49 -9.15 7.94
CA LEU A 84 6.57 -9.86 6.65
C LEU A 84 7.94 -10.50 6.42
N ALA A 85 9.01 -9.90 6.91
CA ALA A 85 10.36 -10.45 6.85
C ALA A 85 10.62 -11.56 7.89
N GLY A 86 9.66 -11.82 8.80
CA GLY A 86 9.81 -12.81 9.87
C GLY A 86 10.76 -12.38 10.99
N VAL A 87 11.08 -11.08 11.08
CA VAL A 87 11.96 -10.51 12.12
C VAL A 87 11.17 -10.29 13.42
N GLU A 88 9.94 -9.81 13.31
CA GLU A 88 9.08 -9.50 14.45
C GLU A 88 7.76 -10.27 14.40
N LYS A 89 7.15 -10.49 15.58
CA LYS A 89 5.81 -11.08 15.65
C LYS A 89 4.79 -10.06 15.10
N PRO A 90 3.95 -10.43 14.12
CA PRO A 90 2.97 -9.51 13.56
C PRO A 90 1.92 -9.13 14.62
N ALA A 91 1.61 -7.83 14.71
CA ALA A 91 0.54 -7.32 15.56
C ALA A 91 -0.83 -7.94 15.21
N HIS A 92 -1.04 -8.26 13.93
CA HIS A 92 -2.24 -8.92 13.41
C HIS A 92 -1.89 -10.23 12.68
N PRO A 93 -1.76 -11.36 13.40
CA PRO A 93 -1.34 -12.63 12.81
C PRO A 93 -2.26 -13.10 11.67
N GLU A 94 -3.57 -12.96 11.82
CA GLU A 94 -4.54 -13.38 10.79
C GLU A 94 -4.40 -12.58 9.49
N LEU A 95 -4.11 -11.29 9.58
CA LEU A 95 -3.90 -10.42 8.42
C LEU A 95 -2.54 -10.67 7.79
N HIS A 96 -1.52 -10.94 8.60
CA HIS A 96 -0.22 -11.39 8.14
C HIS A 96 -0.33 -12.68 7.33
N GLU A 97 -1.02 -13.71 7.84
CA GLU A 97 -1.26 -14.95 7.11
C GLU A 97 -2.03 -14.73 5.79
N GLN A 98 -2.98 -13.80 5.78
CA GLN A 98 -3.68 -13.43 4.54
C GLN A 98 -2.73 -12.79 3.51
N ALA A 99 -1.84 -11.90 3.95
CA ALA A 99 -0.84 -11.28 3.09
C ALA A 99 0.17 -12.32 2.56
N MET A 100 0.70 -13.18 3.44
CA MET A 100 1.63 -14.25 3.06
C MET A 100 1.01 -15.23 2.06
N ARG A 101 -0.28 -15.59 2.22
CA ARG A 101 -1.02 -16.38 1.23
C ARG A 101 -1.13 -15.69 -0.14
N LYS A 102 -1.00 -14.37 -0.23
CA LYS A 102 -0.93 -13.66 -1.52
C LYS A 102 0.49 -13.64 -2.07
N PHE A 103 1.50 -13.46 -1.23
CA PHE A 103 2.90 -13.56 -1.63
C PHE A 103 3.24 -14.94 -2.21
N ASN A 104 2.76 -16.01 -1.57
CA ASN A 104 2.98 -17.39 -2.03
C ASN A 104 2.28 -17.75 -3.35
N ARG A 105 1.62 -16.80 -4.01
CA ARG A 105 1.09 -16.98 -5.38
C ARG A 105 2.10 -16.61 -6.46
N PHE A 106 3.19 -15.93 -6.07
CA PHE A 106 4.29 -15.60 -6.96
C PHE A 106 5.38 -16.64 -6.76
N ASP A 107 6.00 -17.11 -7.85
CA ASP A 107 7.07 -18.12 -7.79
C ASP A 107 8.29 -17.57 -7.04
N LEU A 108 8.55 -16.27 -7.19
CA LEU A 108 9.56 -15.55 -6.43
C LEU A 108 9.00 -14.20 -5.97
N TYR A 109 9.18 -13.90 -4.68
CA TYR A 109 8.96 -12.54 -4.18
C TYR A 109 10.15 -12.04 -3.38
N LYS A 110 10.35 -10.72 -3.40
CA LYS A 110 11.36 -10.02 -2.61
C LYS A 110 10.71 -8.84 -1.91
N LEU A 111 11.16 -8.56 -0.68
CA LEU A 111 10.83 -7.36 0.05
C LEU A 111 12.04 -6.44 0.01
N ALA A 112 11.83 -5.17 -0.32
CA ALA A 112 12.85 -4.15 -0.38
C ALA A 112 12.36 -2.89 0.31
N ALA A 113 13.29 -2.14 0.89
CA ALA A 113 13.04 -0.76 1.27
C ALA A 113 13.11 0.12 0.01
N MET A 114 12.29 1.17 -0.03
CA MET A 114 12.51 2.26 -0.98
C MET A 114 13.87 2.91 -0.72
N SER A 115 14.44 3.55 -1.74
CA SER A 115 15.65 4.34 -1.60
C SER A 115 15.51 5.41 -0.50
N SER A 116 16.64 5.84 0.07
CA SER A 116 16.68 7.03 0.92
C SER A 116 16.18 8.26 0.18
N ASP A 117 15.66 9.25 0.91
CA ASP A 117 15.02 10.46 0.37
C ASP A 117 15.84 11.17 -0.72
N ASP A 118 17.17 11.11 -0.66
CA ASP A 118 18.08 11.72 -1.64
C ASP A 118 18.20 10.96 -2.99
N ASP A 119 17.80 9.68 -3.04
CA ASP A 119 18.00 8.76 -4.16
C ASP A 119 16.70 8.05 -4.61
N LEU A 120 15.55 8.62 -4.28
CA LEU A 120 14.25 8.05 -4.65
C LEU A 120 14.10 7.94 -6.18
N GLN A 121 13.71 6.76 -6.64
CA GLN A 121 13.31 6.58 -8.02
C GLN A 121 12.03 7.40 -8.30
N PRO A 122 11.81 7.87 -9.54
CA PRO A 122 10.63 8.68 -9.86
C PRO A 122 9.29 8.03 -9.46
N VAL A 123 9.21 6.69 -9.48
CA VAL A 123 8.00 5.96 -9.06
C VAL A 123 7.84 5.93 -7.55
N GLU A 124 8.95 5.87 -6.81
CA GLU A 124 8.93 5.93 -5.34
C GLU A 124 8.43 7.30 -4.88
N VAL A 125 8.98 8.38 -5.47
CA VAL A 125 8.50 9.76 -5.25
C VAL A 125 7.01 9.87 -5.56
N ALA A 126 6.58 9.42 -6.74
CA ALA A 126 5.17 9.52 -7.15
C ALA A 126 4.22 8.80 -6.19
N VAL A 127 4.57 7.60 -5.72
CA VAL A 127 3.72 6.84 -4.80
C VAL A 127 3.65 7.50 -3.42
N THR A 128 4.75 8.08 -2.95
CA THR A 128 4.78 8.83 -1.69
C THR A 128 3.99 10.13 -1.78
N ASP A 129 4.19 10.90 -2.85
CA ASP A 129 3.46 12.15 -3.09
C ASP A 129 1.96 11.88 -3.25
N ASP A 130 1.56 10.85 -4.00
CA ASP A 130 0.15 10.45 -4.16
C ASP A 130 -0.53 10.17 -2.80
N ALA A 131 0.19 9.55 -1.86
CA ALA A 131 -0.33 9.29 -0.53
C ALA A 131 -0.50 10.59 0.28
N ALA A 132 0.48 11.49 0.22
CA ALA A 132 0.44 12.79 0.91
C ALA A 132 -0.65 13.71 0.33
N ASP A 133 -0.68 13.87 -0.99
CA ASP A 133 -1.66 14.70 -1.71
C ASP A 133 -3.09 14.27 -1.44
N GLU A 134 -3.35 12.96 -1.39
CA GLU A 134 -4.69 12.47 -1.09
C GLU A 134 -5.12 12.81 0.35
N LEU A 135 -4.19 12.82 1.32
CA LEU A 135 -4.50 13.30 2.67
C LEU A 135 -4.78 14.80 2.71
N GLU A 136 -3.96 15.60 2.03
CA GLU A 136 -4.21 17.04 1.93
C GLU A 136 -5.57 17.32 1.32
N ARG A 137 -5.90 16.61 0.24
CA ARG A 137 -7.20 16.71 -0.41
C ARG A 137 -8.33 16.34 0.53
N LEU A 138 -8.18 15.31 1.37
CA LEU A 138 -9.17 14.90 2.36
C LEU A 138 -9.37 15.92 3.50
N ARG A 139 -8.42 16.84 3.72
CA ARG A 139 -8.60 17.93 4.71
C ARG A 139 -9.58 18.99 4.24
N THR A 140 -9.71 19.20 2.93
CA THR A 140 -10.64 20.16 2.32
C THR A 140 -12.12 19.77 2.53
N ILE A 141 -13.03 20.75 2.45
CA ILE A 141 -14.48 20.51 2.58
C ILE A 141 -14.97 19.53 1.52
N THR A 142 -14.56 19.73 0.26
CA THR A 142 -14.91 18.86 -0.87
C THR A 142 -14.35 17.45 -0.68
N GLY A 143 -13.13 17.33 -0.16
CA GLY A 143 -12.51 16.05 0.20
C GLY A 143 -13.30 15.26 1.23
N ARG A 144 -13.77 15.92 2.29
CA ARG A 144 -14.58 15.29 3.35
C ARG A 144 -15.91 14.78 2.83
N ILE A 145 -16.61 15.55 1.99
CA ILE A 145 -17.85 15.12 1.35
C ILE A 145 -17.60 13.90 0.47
N LYS A 146 -16.53 13.94 -0.34
CA LYS A 146 -16.13 12.82 -1.20
C LYS A 146 -15.80 11.56 -0.41
N LEU A 147 -15.17 11.71 0.75
CA LEU A 147 -14.89 10.59 1.66
C LEU A 147 -16.19 9.95 2.17
N GLY A 148 -17.16 10.75 2.61
CA GLY A 148 -18.48 10.26 3.01
C GLY A 148 -19.17 9.49 1.88
N TYR A 149 -19.12 10.02 0.66
CA TYR A 149 -19.62 9.31 -0.52
C TYR A 149 -18.87 8.00 -0.76
N TRP A 150 -17.54 7.95 -0.66
CA TRP A 150 -16.76 6.73 -0.88
C TRP A 150 -17.02 5.65 0.16
N GLN A 151 -17.31 6.02 1.40
CA GLN A 151 -17.68 5.07 2.44
C GLN A 151 -18.98 4.30 2.11
N ILE A 152 -19.85 4.88 1.29
CA ILE A 152 -21.13 4.28 0.87
C ILE A 152 -20.99 3.63 -0.51
N ALA A 153 -20.54 4.41 -1.50
CA ALA A 153 -20.57 4.03 -2.92
C ALA A 153 -19.31 3.30 -3.40
N LYS A 154 -18.18 3.42 -2.71
CA LYS A 154 -16.89 2.81 -3.12
C LYS A 154 -16.18 2.13 -1.95
N PRO A 155 -16.78 1.09 -1.33
CA PRO A 155 -16.19 0.41 -0.18
C PRO A 155 -14.80 -0.20 -0.48
N ASN A 156 -14.52 -0.55 -1.74
CA ASN A 156 -13.22 -1.06 -2.17
C ASN A 156 -12.09 -0.03 -2.07
N LYS A 157 -12.40 1.28 -2.06
CA LYS A 157 -11.42 2.35 -1.82
C LYS A 157 -11.12 2.56 -0.33
N ILE A 158 -11.96 2.02 0.55
CA ILE A 158 -11.84 2.18 2.00
C ILE A 158 -11.20 0.93 2.63
N LEU A 159 -10.18 1.14 3.44
CA LEU A 159 -9.56 0.14 4.29
C LEU A 159 -10.42 0.03 5.57
N ARG A 160 -11.07 -1.12 5.73
CA ARG A 160 -11.95 -1.44 6.88
C ARG A 160 -11.42 -2.67 7.60
#